data_AF-A0A1M5LT24-F1
#
_entry.id   AF-A0A1M5LT24-F1
#
_cell.length_a   1.000
_cell.length_b   1.000
_cell.length_c   1.000
_cell.angle_alpha   90.00
_cell.angle_beta   90.00
_cell.angle_gamma   90.00
#
_symmetry.space_group_name_H-M   'P 1'
#
loop_
_entity.id
_entity.type
_entity.pdbx_description
1 polymer ?
#
loop_
_entity_poly.entity_id
_entity_poly.type
_entity_poly.pdbx_seq_one_letter_code
_entity_poly.pdbx_strand_id
1 'polypeptide(L)'
;MTKEQVLIEMDECLDCGSVSGFEEQFENLLKIYNDEEVSLILAQYLMEKYMRFKADGLASYMEAAIRMRPNLAMINHPENPLFKLAIIRGSKDLYDCYMEEAVFPFLSNVVEDEHQDHYYELLSVAEKMDEMIFQNYEPRIKGLHYNSGVKGIERQDRISISQEDYAIIENTMEAYNSIVGRKEILEDLNKRIEQID
;
A
#
# COMPACT_ATOMS: atom_id res chain seq x y z
N MET A 1 -0.93 27.19 -7.21
CA MET A 1 -1.23 25.88 -7.82
C MET A 1 -2.34 25.23 -7.00
N THR A 2 -3.30 24.60 -7.65
CA THR A 2 -4.44 23.91 -6.99
C THR A 2 -4.08 22.46 -6.65
N LYS A 3 -4.81 21.81 -5.74
CA LYS A 3 -4.58 20.38 -5.39
C LYS A 3 -4.64 19.49 -6.64
N GLU A 4 -5.63 19.72 -7.49
CA GLU A 4 -5.84 18.94 -8.70
C GLU A 4 -4.66 19.07 -9.67
N GLN A 5 -4.09 20.26 -9.81
CA GLN A 5 -2.90 20.48 -10.63
C GLN A 5 -1.69 19.72 -10.09
N VAL A 6 -1.46 19.76 -8.78
CA VAL A 6 -0.35 19.04 -8.15
C VAL A 6 -0.48 17.53 -8.38
N LEU A 7 -1.68 16.98 -8.20
CA LEU A 7 -1.91 15.54 -8.40
C LEU A 7 -1.73 15.11 -9.86
N ILE A 8 -2.10 15.96 -10.83
CA ILE A 8 -1.84 15.71 -12.25
C ILE A 8 -0.33 15.67 -12.53
N GLU A 9 0.44 16.62 -11.97
CA GLU A 9 1.89 16.65 -12.15
C GLU A 9 2.59 15.46 -11.43
N MET A 10 2.04 14.98 -10.30
CA MET A 10 2.48 13.75 -9.65
C MET A 10 2.23 12.51 -10.52
N ASP A 11 1.11 12.46 -11.24
CA ASP A 11 0.81 11.37 -12.20
C ASP A 11 1.82 11.34 -13.34
N GLU A 12 2.15 12.52 -13.91
CA GLU A 12 3.20 12.62 -14.93
C GLU A 12 4.54 12.14 -14.40
N CYS A 13 4.87 12.46 -13.14
CA CYS A 13 6.08 11.95 -12.48
C CYS A 13 6.06 10.42 -12.39
N LEU A 14 4.94 9.83 -11.98
CA LEU A 14 4.77 8.37 -11.88
C LEU A 14 4.95 7.68 -13.24
N ASP A 15 4.40 8.25 -14.30
CA ASP A 15 4.49 7.68 -15.65
C ASP A 15 5.90 7.77 -16.24
N CYS A 16 6.69 8.79 -15.85
CA CYS A 16 8.08 8.93 -16.27
C CYS A 16 9.12 8.40 -15.26
N GLY A 17 8.67 7.92 -14.09
CA GLY A 17 9.54 7.43 -13.01
C GLY A 17 10.40 8.52 -12.34
N SER A 18 9.95 9.77 -12.33
CA SER A 18 10.71 10.91 -11.80
C SER A 18 10.48 11.11 -10.31
N VAL A 19 11.42 10.67 -9.47
CA VAL A 19 11.35 10.89 -8.00
C VAL A 19 11.55 12.37 -7.66
N SER A 20 12.50 13.06 -8.29
CA SER A 20 12.75 14.48 -8.01
C SER A 20 11.60 15.38 -8.45
N GLY A 21 10.91 15.03 -9.54
CA GLY A 21 9.68 15.72 -9.95
C GLY A 21 8.56 15.51 -8.92
N PHE A 22 8.42 14.29 -8.40
CA PHE A 22 7.47 13.99 -7.34
C PHE A 22 7.78 14.79 -6.06
N GLU A 23 9.04 14.89 -5.65
CA GLU A 23 9.46 15.69 -4.48
C GLU A 23 9.06 17.16 -4.61
N GLU A 24 9.25 17.77 -5.77
CA GLU A 24 8.83 19.15 -6.04
C GLU A 24 7.30 19.32 -5.86
N GLN A 25 6.52 18.39 -6.39
CA GLN A 25 5.07 18.39 -6.23
C GLN A 25 4.64 18.16 -4.80
N PHE A 26 5.35 17.31 -4.08
CA PHE A 26 5.11 17.04 -2.68
C PHE A 26 5.36 18.27 -1.80
N GLU A 27 6.42 19.04 -2.05
CA GLU A 27 6.62 20.34 -1.39
C GLU A 27 5.47 21.30 -1.67
N ASN A 28 4.91 21.26 -2.88
CA ASN A 28 3.79 22.11 -3.23
C ASN A 28 2.52 21.71 -2.46
N LEU A 29 2.30 20.42 -2.15
CA LEU A 29 1.24 20.01 -1.22
C LEU A 29 1.48 20.55 0.19
N LEU A 30 2.71 20.45 0.71
CA LEU A 30 3.08 20.95 2.05
C LEU A 30 2.94 22.47 2.20
N LYS A 31 2.97 23.23 1.10
CA LYS A 31 2.71 24.69 1.10
C LYS A 31 1.23 25.04 1.16
N ILE A 32 0.34 24.11 0.79
CA ILE A 32 -1.11 24.35 0.66
C ILE A 32 -1.87 23.78 1.87
N TYR A 33 -1.46 22.61 2.35
CA TYR A 33 -2.14 21.84 3.38
C TYR A 33 -1.25 21.59 4.59
N ASN A 34 -1.86 21.25 5.73
CA ASN A 34 -1.10 20.86 6.91
C ASN A 34 -0.60 19.39 6.81
N ASP A 35 0.32 19.00 7.69
CA ASP A 35 0.94 17.66 7.67
C ASP A 35 -0.09 16.52 7.74
N GLU A 36 -1.17 16.66 8.52
CA GLU A 36 -2.21 15.62 8.64
C GLU A 36 -3.00 15.45 7.33
N GLU A 37 -3.39 16.57 6.73
CA GLU A 37 -4.05 16.58 5.43
C GLU A 37 -3.14 16.03 4.32
N VAL A 38 -1.85 16.38 4.33
CA VAL A 38 -0.87 15.88 3.36
C VAL A 38 -0.65 14.38 3.51
N SER A 39 -0.54 13.87 4.74
CA SER A 39 -0.42 12.43 5.00
C SER A 39 -1.62 11.65 4.43
N LEU A 40 -2.83 12.18 4.63
CA LEU A 40 -4.05 11.58 4.07
C LEU A 40 -4.12 11.68 2.54
N ILE A 41 -3.79 12.83 1.96
CA ILE A 41 -3.78 13.04 0.51
C ILE A 41 -2.76 12.10 -0.16
N LEU A 42 -1.56 11.97 0.43
CA LEU A 42 -0.53 11.06 -0.06
C LEU A 42 -1.00 9.60 0.01
N ALA A 43 -1.55 9.17 1.15
CA ALA A 43 -2.07 7.82 1.29
C ALA A 43 -3.19 7.52 0.28
N GLN A 44 -4.11 8.48 0.04
CA GLN A 44 -5.17 8.35 -0.97
C GLN A 44 -4.59 8.27 -2.39
N TYR A 45 -3.65 9.13 -2.73
CA TYR A 45 -2.98 9.10 -4.03
C TYR A 45 -2.29 7.76 -4.29
N LEU A 46 -1.45 7.30 -3.35
CA LEU A 46 -0.76 6.02 -3.46
C LEU A 46 -1.76 4.86 -3.50
N MET A 47 -2.85 4.94 -2.73
CA MET A 47 -3.93 3.95 -2.76
C MET A 47 -4.54 3.87 -4.17
N GLU A 48 -4.93 4.98 -4.76
CA GLU A 48 -5.57 5.02 -6.09
C GLU A 48 -4.64 4.51 -7.19
N LYS A 49 -3.34 4.80 -7.09
CA LYS A 49 -2.35 4.43 -8.11
C LYS A 49 -1.73 3.06 -7.91
N TYR A 50 -2.03 2.40 -6.79
CA TYR A 50 -1.46 1.10 -6.48
C TYR A 50 -1.88 0.02 -7.47
N MET A 51 -0.87 -0.58 -8.10
CA MET A 51 -0.92 -1.85 -8.81
C MET A 51 0.33 -2.63 -8.41
N ARG A 52 0.27 -3.96 -8.32
CA ARG A 52 1.40 -4.75 -7.80
C ARG A 52 2.70 -4.50 -8.55
N PHE A 53 2.66 -4.35 -9.87
CA PHE A 53 3.84 -4.08 -10.69
C PHE A 53 4.39 -2.64 -10.54
N LYS A 54 3.62 -1.72 -9.95
CA LYS A 54 4.06 -0.36 -9.59
C LYS A 54 4.46 -0.23 -8.11
N ALA A 55 4.36 -1.30 -7.32
CA ALA A 55 4.56 -1.25 -5.87
C ALA A 55 5.93 -0.66 -5.48
N ASP A 56 6.99 -1.05 -6.19
CA ASP A 56 8.36 -0.59 -5.94
C ASP A 56 8.52 0.92 -6.20
N GLY A 57 8.00 1.41 -7.33
CA GLY A 57 8.03 2.84 -7.66
C GLY A 57 7.19 3.69 -6.71
N LEU A 58 6.05 3.16 -6.25
CA LEU A 58 5.22 3.84 -5.24
C LEU A 58 5.89 3.81 -3.86
N ALA A 59 6.65 2.77 -3.52
CA ALA A 59 7.46 2.72 -2.31
C ALA A 59 8.56 3.78 -2.34
N SER A 60 9.25 3.97 -3.48
CA SER A 60 10.23 5.06 -3.65
C SER A 60 9.62 6.45 -3.46
N TYR A 61 8.37 6.66 -3.88
CA TYR A 61 7.66 7.93 -3.67
C TYR A 61 7.25 8.12 -2.21
N MET A 62 6.82 7.05 -1.56
CA MET A 62 6.52 7.09 -0.13
C MET A 62 7.79 7.35 0.70
N GLU A 63 8.90 6.69 0.36
CA GLU A 63 10.23 6.92 0.95
C GLU A 63 10.64 8.39 0.81
N ALA A 64 10.57 8.95 -0.40
CA ALA A 64 10.89 10.35 -0.63
C ALA A 64 10.02 11.29 0.23
N ALA A 65 8.71 11.05 0.27
CA ALA A 65 7.78 11.84 1.07
C ALA A 65 8.08 11.77 2.58
N ILE A 66 8.34 10.56 3.12
CA ILE A 66 8.67 10.37 4.54
C ILE A 66 10.00 11.05 4.86
N ARG A 67 11.03 10.90 4.02
CA ARG A 67 12.33 11.56 4.25
C ARG A 67 12.25 13.08 4.24
N MET A 68 11.45 13.65 3.36
CA MET A 68 11.23 15.10 3.32
C MET A 68 10.48 15.62 4.55
N ARG A 69 9.54 14.83 5.09
CA ARG A 69 8.72 15.21 6.24
C ARG A 69 8.41 13.98 7.13
N PRO A 70 9.36 13.56 7.99
CA PRO A 70 9.24 12.30 8.76
C PRO A 70 8.00 12.23 9.66
N ASN A 71 7.57 13.39 10.16
CA ASN A 71 6.40 13.49 11.03
C ASN A 71 5.13 12.91 10.36
N LEU A 72 5.01 12.92 9.03
CA LEU A 72 3.83 12.43 8.32
C LEU A 72 3.51 10.96 8.59
N ALA A 73 4.54 10.15 8.79
CA ALA A 73 4.41 8.72 9.06
C ALA A 73 4.12 8.42 10.54
N MET A 74 4.26 9.42 11.43
CA MET A 74 3.95 9.27 12.86
C MET A 74 2.62 9.93 13.25
N ILE A 75 1.95 10.61 12.32
CA ILE A 75 0.64 11.21 12.57
C ILE A 75 -0.37 10.12 12.94
N ASN A 76 -1.10 10.36 14.03
CA ASN A 76 -2.14 9.47 14.53
C ASN A 76 -1.67 8.02 14.73
N HIS A 77 -0.39 7.81 15.07
CA HIS A 77 0.12 6.48 15.42
C HIS A 77 -0.75 5.80 16.50
N PRO A 78 -1.06 4.48 16.39
CA PRO A 78 -0.67 3.53 15.34
C PRO A 78 -1.56 3.56 14.08
N GLU A 79 -2.60 4.39 14.07
CA GLU A 79 -3.62 4.50 13.03
C GLU A 79 -3.19 5.33 11.81
N ASN A 80 -1.88 5.42 11.54
CA ASN A 80 -1.31 6.26 10.48
C ASN A 80 -1.83 5.87 9.08
N PRO A 81 -2.19 6.85 8.21
CA PRO A 81 -2.70 6.57 6.87
C PRO A 81 -1.77 5.75 5.96
N LEU A 82 -0.45 5.95 6.05
CA LEU A 82 0.55 5.26 5.22
C LEU A 82 0.70 3.80 5.64
N PHE A 83 0.68 3.52 6.95
CA PHE A 83 0.63 2.16 7.46
C PHE A 83 -0.66 1.44 7.03
N LYS A 84 -1.82 2.09 7.24
CA LYS A 84 -3.13 1.55 6.84
C LYS A 84 -3.19 1.23 5.35
N LEU A 85 -2.60 2.08 4.49
CA LEU A 85 -2.48 1.83 3.06
C LEU A 85 -1.76 0.51 2.78
N ALA A 86 -0.61 0.26 3.42
CA ALA A 86 0.16 -0.96 3.23
C ALA A 86 -0.66 -2.21 3.61
N ILE A 87 -1.43 -2.14 4.70
CA ILE A 87 -2.33 -3.23 5.12
C ILE A 87 -3.48 -3.42 4.11
N ILE A 88 -4.18 -2.36 3.72
CA ILE A 88 -5.32 -2.44 2.80
C ILE A 88 -4.91 -3.08 1.48
N ARG A 89 -3.78 -2.63 0.92
CA ARG A 89 -3.23 -3.16 -0.33
C ARG A 89 -2.50 -4.49 -0.15
N GLY A 90 -2.22 -4.91 1.09
CA GLY A 90 -1.37 -6.06 1.36
C GLY A 90 -0.02 -5.94 0.66
N SER A 91 0.56 -4.74 0.65
CA SER A 91 1.80 -4.49 -0.08
C SER A 91 2.99 -4.58 0.86
N LYS A 92 3.75 -5.67 0.77
CA LYS A 92 4.98 -5.83 1.56
C LYS A 92 5.98 -4.71 1.30
N ASP A 93 6.10 -4.24 0.06
CA ASP A 93 7.03 -3.17 -0.33
C ASP A 93 6.69 -1.81 0.33
N LEU A 94 5.40 -1.48 0.42
CA LEU A 94 4.94 -0.27 1.12
C LEU A 94 5.10 -0.44 2.63
N TYR A 95 4.81 -1.62 3.16
CA TYR A 95 5.04 -1.90 4.57
C TYR A 95 6.52 -1.76 4.93
N ASP A 96 7.43 -2.37 4.16
CA ASP A 96 8.87 -2.31 4.44
C ASP A 96 9.40 -0.88 4.36
N CYS A 97 8.99 -0.11 3.35
CA CYS A 97 9.30 1.31 3.28
C CYS A 97 8.80 2.09 4.50
N TYR A 98 7.57 1.84 4.98
CA TYR A 98 7.06 2.48 6.19
C TYR A 98 7.89 2.09 7.43
N MET A 99 8.25 0.81 7.57
CA MET A 99 9.04 0.34 8.69
C MET A 99 10.45 0.96 8.68
N GLU A 100 11.10 0.97 7.52
CA GLU A 100 12.48 1.47 7.35
C GLU A 100 12.59 2.98 7.53
N GLU A 101 11.64 3.74 6.99
CA GLU A 101 11.74 5.20 6.95
C GLU A 101 11.04 5.90 8.12
N ALA A 102 10.09 5.25 8.78
CA ALA A 102 9.35 5.83 9.89
C ALA A 102 9.59 5.11 11.22
N VAL A 103 9.35 3.80 11.26
CA VAL A 103 9.34 3.05 12.53
C VAL A 103 10.75 2.87 13.09
N PHE A 104 11.71 2.38 12.29
CA PHE A 104 13.07 2.17 12.80
C PHE A 104 13.76 3.47 13.25
N PRO A 105 13.66 4.59 12.50
CA PRO A 105 14.20 5.86 12.96
C PRO A 105 13.52 6.35 14.24
N PHE A 106 12.21 6.17 14.39
CA PHE A 106 11.50 6.50 15.62
C PHE A 106 12.01 5.67 16.80
N LEU A 107 12.04 4.34 16.65
CA LEU A 107 12.46 3.40 17.70
C LEU A 107 13.94 3.55 18.09
N SER A 108 14.80 4.06 17.20
CA SER A 108 16.21 4.34 17.53
C SER A 108 16.39 5.32 18.70
N ASN A 109 15.37 6.12 19.01
CA ASN A 109 15.38 7.09 20.11
C ASN A 109 14.56 6.63 21.33
N VAL A 110 14.02 5.42 21.29
CA VAL A 110 13.08 4.85 22.27
C VAL A 110 13.77 3.69 23.00
N VAL A 111 13.46 3.51 24.29
CA VAL A 111 14.02 2.40 25.08
C VAL A 111 13.51 1.05 24.59
N GLU A 112 14.32 0.01 24.68
CA GLU A 112 14.04 -1.33 24.13
C GLU A 112 12.71 -1.91 24.63
N ASP A 113 12.39 -1.70 25.91
CA ASP A 113 11.11 -2.12 26.52
C ASP A 113 9.88 -1.50 25.83
N GLU A 114 9.99 -0.30 25.24
CA GLU A 114 8.90 0.39 24.52
C GLU A 114 8.81 -0.03 23.04
N HIS A 115 9.78 -0.80 22.52
CA HIS A 115 9.73 -1.29 21.13
C HIS A 115 8.65 -2.36 20.97
N GLN A 116 8.54 -3.24 21.95
CA GLN A 116 7.57 -4.33 21.93
C GLN A 116 6.14 -3.77 21.91
N ASP A 117 5.85 -2.79 22.78
CA ASP A 117 4.56 -2.09 22.82
C ASP A 117 4.22 -1.44 21.47
N HIS A 118 5.20 -0.79 20.82
CA HIS A 118 4.99 -0.17 19.51
C HIS A 118 4.62 -1.19 18.42
N TYR A 119 5.31 -2.34 18.37
CA TYR A 119 4.96 -3.39 17.42
C TYR A 119 3.61 -4.03 17.72
N TYR A 120 3.25 -4.17 19.01
CA TYR A 120 1.92 -4.63 19.41
C TYR A 120 0.81 -3.68 18.96
N GLU A 121 1.02 -2.36 19.08
CA GLU A 121 0.07 -1.35 18.61
C GLU A 121 -0.16 -1.44 17.09
N LEU A 122 0.92 -1.58 16.31
CA LEU A 122 0.85 -1.78 14.86
C LEU A 122 0.16 -3.10 14.50
N LEU A 123 0.48 -4.19 15.21
CA LEU A 123 -0.15 -5.50 15.00
C LEU A 123 -1.66 -5.44 15.26
N SER A 124 -2.09 -4.80 16.35
CA SER A 124 -3.51 -4.65 16.68
C SER A 124 -4.29 -3.92 15.59
N VAL A 125 -3.70 -2.86 15.01
CA VAL A 125 -4.32 -2.16 13.87
C VAL A 125 -4.39 -3.07 12.64
N ALA A 126 -3.31 -3.78 12.33
CA ALA A 126 -3.25 -4.67 11.17
C ALA A 126 -4.28 -5.81 11.25
N GLU A 127 -4.40 -6.47 12.41
CA GLU A 127 -5.37 -7.54 12.65
C GLU A 127 -6.80 -7.05 12.52
N LYS A 128 -7.13 -5.91 13.17
CA LYS A 128 -8.46 -5.30 13.08
C LYS A 128 -8.84 -4.98 11.64
N MET A 129 -7.90 -4.49 10.84
CA MET A 129 -8.15 -4.19 9.44
C MET A 129 -8.32 -5.45 8.59
N ASP A 130 -7.50 -6.48 8.82
CA ASP A 130 -7.61 -7.76 8.12
C ASP A 130 -8.97 -8.41 8.37
N GLU A 131 -9.43 -8.43 9.62
CA GLU A 131 -10.77 -8.89 9.98
C GLU A 131 -11.87 -8.11 9.25
N MET A 132 -11.79 -6.78 9.24
CA MET A 132 -12.77 -5.93 8.54
C MET A 132 -12.81 -6.18 7.04
N ILE A 133 -11.68 -6.48 6.41
CA ILE A 133 -11.58 -6.79 4.98
C ILE A 133 -12.24 -8.14 4.69
N PHE A 134 -11.97 -9.17 5.51
CA PHE A 134 -12.53 -10.51 5.31
C PHE A 134 -14.01 -10.62 5.69
N GLN A 135 -14.49 -9.88 6.69
CA GLN A 135 -15.91 -9.84 7.04
C GLN A 135 -16.79 -9.39 5.86
N ASN A 136 -16.26 -8.53 5.00
CA ASN A 136 -16.95 -8.00 3.83
C ASN A 136 -16.59 -8.74 2.53
N TYR A 137 -15.82 -9.83 2.61
CA TYR A 137 -15.39 -10.56 1.43
C TYR A 137 -16.52 -11.44 0.88
N GLU A 138 -17.04 -11.09 -0.31
CA GLU A 138 -18.02 -11.93 -1.01
C GLU A 138 -17.33 -13.22 -1.52
N PRO A 139 -17.73 -14.43 -1.06
CA PRO A 139 -17.15 -15.67 -1.54
C PRO A 139 -17.46 -15.88 -3.02
N ARG A 140 -16.44 -15.94 -3.88
CA ARG A 140 -16.61 -16.25 -5.30
C ARG A 140 -16.41 -17.75 -5.57
N ILE A 141 -17.44 -18.40 -6.11
CA ILE A 141 -17.47 -19.84 -6.45
C ILE A 141 -17.22 -20.06 -7.95
N LYS A 142 -16.23 -20.90 -8.30
CA LYS A 142 -15.95 -21.35 -9.68
C LYS A 142 -17.16 -22.09 -10.27
N GLY A 143 -17.57 -21.73 -11.49
CA GLY A 143 -18.74 -22.30 -12.18
C GLY A 143 -20.08 -21.58 -11.89
N LEU A 144 -20.13 -20.74 -10.85
CA LEU A 144 -21.29 -19.90 -10.52
C LEU A 144 -21.01 -18.42 -10.82
N HIS A 145 -19.83 -17.96 -10.40
CA HIS A 145 -19.35 -16.60 -10.62
C HIS A 145 -18.33 -16.50 -11.75
N TYR A 146 -17.78 -17.65 -12.17
CA TYR A 146 -16.81 -17.75 -13.26
C TYR A 146 -17.20 -18.91 -14.17
N ASN A 147 -17.70 -18.61 -15.37
CA ASN A 147 -17.95 -19.62 -16.39
C ASN A 147 -16.68 -19.81 -17.21
N SER A 148 -15.85 -20.78 -16.83
CA SER A 148 -14.64 -21.16 -17.58
C SER A 148 -14.93 -21.92 -18.89
N GLY A 149 -16.11 -21.72 -19.48
CA GLY A 149 -16.47 -22.32 -20.75
C GLY A 149 -15.90 -21.49 -21.89
N VAL A 150 -14.64 -21.72 -22.26
CA VAL A 150 -14.11 -21.22 -23.54
C VAL A 150 -14.91 -21.92 -24.64
N LYS A 151 -15.96 -21.25 -25.12
CA LYS A 151 -16.78 -21.75 -26.22
C LYS A 151 -15.92 -21.79 -27.48
N GLY A 152 -15.64 -23.01 -27.94
CA GLY A 152 -15.25 -23.33 -29.30
C GLY A 152 -14.07 -22.52 -29.83
N ILE A 153 -12.84 -22.93 -29.52
CA ILE A 153 -11.68 -22.52 -30.31
C ILE A 153 -11.13 -23.77 -30.98
N GLU A 154 -11.57 -23.97 -32.23
CA GLU A 154 -10.80 -24.75 -33.19
C GLU A 154 -9.40 -24.15 -33.28
N ARG A 155 -8.39 -25.02 -33.20
CA ARG A 155 -6.96 -24.73 -33.20
C ARG A 155 -6.57 -23.48 -34.00
N GLN A 156 -6.34 -22.37 -33.29
CA GLN A 156 -5.45 -21.30 -33.73
C GLN A 156 -4.38 -21.16 -32.64
N ASP A 157 -3.11 -21.08 -33.04
CA ASP A 157 -1.93 -21.08 -32.16
C ASP A 157 -1.85 -19.91 -31.16
N ARG A 158 -2.85 -19.02 -31.13
CA ARG A 158 -3.02 -17.99 -30.12
C ARG A 158 -4.50 -17.85 -29.75
N ILE A 159 -4.79 -18.11 -28.48
CA ILE A 159 -6.09 -17.81 -27.87
C ILE A 159 -6.03 -16.36 -27.41
N SER A 160 -6.75 -15.46 -28.08
CA SER A 160 -6.95 -14.09 -27.61
C SER A 160 -7.93 -14.09 -26.45
N ILE A 161 -7.50 -13.61 -25.29
CA ILE A 161 -8.35 -13.42 -24.12
C ILE A 161 -9.13 -12.11 -24.32
N SER A 162 -10.43 -12.09 -23.99
CA SER A 162 -11.21 -10.86 -24.05
C SER A 162 -10.70 -9.85 -22.99
N GLN A 163 -10.85 -8.55 -23.23
CA GLN A 163 -10.42 -7.55 -22.24
C GLN A 163 -11.15 -7.71 -20.89
N GLU A 164 -12.40 -8.14 -20.92
CA GLU A 164 -13.19 -8.42 -19.71
C GLU A 164 -12.60 -9.60 -18.91
N ASP A 165 -12.27 -10.69 -19.58
CA ASP A 165 -11.63 -11.85 -18.94
C ASP A 165 -10.24 -11.50 -18.38
N TYR A 166 -9.48 -10.65 -19.09
CA TYR A 166 -8.18 -10.17 -18.61
C TYR A 166 -8.33 -9.35 -17.33
N ALA A 167 -9.28 -8.41 -17.28
CA ALA A 167 -9.55 -7.61 -16.09
C ALA A 167 -9.98 -8.48 -14.90
N ILE A 168 -10.75 -9.55 -15.13
CA ILE A 168 -11.13 -10.50 -14.07
C ILE A 168 -9.89 -11.24 -13.54
N ILE A 169 -8.99 -11.69 -14.43
CA ILE A 169 -7.75 -12.36 -14.04
C ILE A 169 -6.87 -11.43 -13.20
N GLU A 170 -6.66 -10.20 -13.69
CA GLU A 170 -5.86 -9.19 -12.99
C GLU A 170 -6.42 -8.90 -11.59
N ASN A 171 -7.72 -8.63 -11.47
CA ASN A 171 -8.38 -8.42 -10.18
C ASN A 171 -8.24 -9.62 -9.23
N THR A 172 -8.33 -10.84 -9.77
CA THR A 172 -8.18 -12.06 -8.97
C THR A 172 -6.74 -12.22 -8.47
N MET A 173 -5.76 -11.91 -9.32
CA MET A 173 -4.34 -11.94 -8.95
C MET A 173 -4.01 -10.87 -7.90
N GLU A 174 -4.48 -9.65 -8.09
CA GLU A 174 -4.32 -8.55 -7.12
C GLU A 174 -4.95 -8.89 -5.77
N ALA A 175 -6.16 -9.45 -5.75
CA ALA A 175 -6.81 -9.87 -4.52
C ALA A 175 -6.04 -10.98 -3.80
N TYR A 176 -5.56 -11.98 -4.54
CA TYR A 176 -4.73 -13.06 -3.98
C TYR A 176 -3.42 -12.52 -3.40
N ASN A 177 -2.71 -11.68 -4.15
CA ASN A 177 -1.45 -11.08 -3.71
C ASN A 177 -1.66 -10.21 -2.45
N SER A 178 -2.76 -9.45 -2.40
CA SER A 178 -3.10 -8.65 -1.22
C SER A 178 -3.31 -9.52 0.03
N ILE A 179 -3.93 -10.71 -0.12
CA ILE A 179 -4.09 -11.67 0.99
C ILE A 179 -2.74 -12.18 1.46
N VAL A 180 -1.88 -12.60 0.52
CA VAL A 180 -0.54 -13.11 0.84
C VAL A 180 0.29 -12.03 1.54
N GLY A 181 0.32 -10.81 1.00
CA GLY A 181 1.13 -9.75 1.58
C GLY A 181 0.63 -9.27 2.95
N ARG A 182 -0.69 -9.24 3.20
CA ARG A 182 -1.21 -8.99 4.57
C ARG A 182 -0.73 -10.05 5.56
N LYS A 183 -0.78 -11.33 5.17
CA LYS A 183 -0.26 -12.42 5.98
C LYS A 183 1.22 -12.23 6.28
N GLU A 184 2.04 -11.86 5.28
CA GLU A 184 3.46 -11.59 5.46
C GLU A 184 3.72 -10.42 6.42
N ILE A 185 2.91 -9.36 6.35
CA ILE A 185 3.00 -8.21 7.27
C ILE A 185 2.70 -8.64 8.71
N LEU A 186 1.61 -9.39 8.93
CA LEU A 186 1.25 -9.90 10.25
C LEU A 186 2.34 -10.84 10.82
N GLU A 187 2.89 -11.72 9.99
CA GLU A 187 4.00 -12.59 10.40
C GLU A 187 5.27 -11.80 10.75
N ASP A 188 5.57 -10.72 10.03
CA ASP A 188 6.73 -9.86 10.32
C ASP A 188 6.57 -9.13 11.66
N LEU A 189 5.40 -8.53 11.92
CA LEU A 189 5.12 -7.86 13.20
C LEU A 189 5.19 -8.83 14.38
N ASN A 190 4.62 -10.03 14.27
CA ASN A 190 4.72 -11.06 15.30
C ASN A 190 6.17 -11.48 15.56
N LYS A 191 6.98 -11.69 14.52
CA LYS A 191 8.40 -12.03 14.69
C LYS A 191 9.18 -10.93 15.40
N ARG A 192 8.86 -9.66 15.16
CA ARG A 192 9.53 -8.53 15.83
C ARG A 192 9.21 -8.47 17.31
N ILE A 193 7.96 -8.77 17.67
CA ILE A 193 7.52 -8.87 19.07
C ILE A 193 8.26 -10.01 19.78
N GLU A 194 8.36 -11.18 19.16
CA GLU A 194 9.03 -12.36 19.73
C GLU A 194 10.55 -12.21 19.88
N GLN A 195 11.19 -11.31 19.11
CA GLN A 195 12.65 -11.12 19.13
C GLN A 195 13.15 -10.20 20.25
N ILE A 196 12.23 -9.52 20.95
CA ILE A 196 12.54 -8.60 22.05
C ILE A 196 12.44 -9.31 23.42
N ASP A 197 11.82 -10.50 23.47
CA ASP A 197 11.78 -11.40 24.64
C ASP A 197 13.05 -12.27 24.78
#